data_AF-A0A3P1UPN1-F1
#
_entry.id   AF-A0A3P1UPN1-F1
#
_cell.length_a   1.000
_cell.length_b   1.000
_cell.length_c   1.000
_cell.angle_alpha   90.00
_cell.angle_beta   90.00
_cell.angle_gamma   90.00
#
_symmetry.space_group_name_H-M   'P 1'
#
loop_
_entity.id
_entity.type
_entity.pdbx_description
1 polymer ?
#
loop_
_entity_poly.entity_id
_entity_poly.type
_entity_poly.pdbx_seq_one_letter_code
_entity_poly.pdbx_strand_id
1 'polypeptide(L)'
;MLRTLSDEIAVNLKDRLRDVRYVIRRARQSSRAPETSLPAPEALLGHAAGVMDTALTAAEAISISIISSEPAKHHGAPQMRSLSFYFGTGAEGARGFRSDMYYFLKGTMRRYGLENALIHEAAFSVIHGRLLRKHAELLRDPLKVAQALAALYLEALAEKPVRLMPSEASCDPENLRKAEVVGLAAACLACGLATVKPADLADIDPLESVFMVLEARYERLVDAAETHDAKKLETLFATLIAHLP
;
A
#
# COMPACT_ATOMS: atom_id res chain seq x y z
N MET A 1 2.77 0.49 25.47
CA MET A 1 2.06 1.77 25.22
C MET A 1 3.00 2.86 24.70
N LEU A 2 4.11 3.18 25.36
CA LEU A 2 5.05 4.21 24.85
C LEU A 2 5.70 3.83 23.51
N ARG A 3 6.09 2.55 23.33
CA ARG A 3 6.63 2.06 22.04
C ARG A 3 5.61 2.10 20.89
N THR A 4 4.36 1.74 21.15
CA THR A 4 3.29 1.74 20.13
C THR A 4 2.89 3.15 19.73
N LEU A 5 2.80 4.07 20.69
CA LEU A 5 2.55 5.50 20.43
C LEU A 5 3.72 6.12 19.65
N SER A 6 4.96 5.77 20.00
CA SER A 6 6.15 6.19 19.28
C SER A 6 6.16 5.69 17.83
N ASP A 7 5.75 4.45 17.59
CA ASP A 7 5.65 3.87 16.25
C ASP A 7 4.57 4.55 15.39
N GLU A 8 3.41 4.87 15.97
CA GLU A 8 2.34 5.61 15.27
C GLU A 8 2.77 7.04 14.92
N ILE A 9 3.47 7.72 15.83
CA ILE A 9 4.04 9.05 15.59
C ILE A 9 5.10 8.97 14.47
N ALA A 10 5.99 7.98 14.52
CA ALA A 10 7.01 7.74 13.51
C ALA A 10 6.42 7.52 12.10
N VAL A 11 5.36 6.71 12.00
CA VAL A 11 4.66 6.46 10.72
C VAL A 11 4.00 7.72 10.20
N ASN A 12 3.29 8.46 11.06
CA ASN A 12 2.69 9.73 10.65
C ASN A 12 3.75 10.75 10.21
N LEU A 13 4.88 10.83 10.91
CA LEU A 13 5.99 11.69 10.53
C LEU A 13 6.54 11.29 9.16
N LYS A 14 6.71 9.99 8.89
CA LYS A 14 7.14 9.47 7.59
C LYS A 14 6.17 9.87 6.47
N ASP A 15 4.87 9.72 6.69
CA ASP A 15 3.85 10.12 5.72
C ASP A 15 3.84 11.63 5.48
N ARG A 16 4.00 12.45 6.53
CA ARG A 16 4.16 13.91 6.40
C ARG A 16 5.43 14.29 5.64
N LEU A 17 6.56 13.61 5.89
CA LEU A 17 7.80 13.84 5.14
C LEU A 17 7.64 13.50 3.66
N ARG A 18 6.90 12.43 3.33
CA ARG A 18 6.53 12.10 1.94
C ARG A 18 5.71 13.21 1.29
N ASP A 19 4.71 13.75 2.00
CA ASP A 19 3.88 14.87 1.52
C ASP A 19 4.72 16.14 1.30
N VAL A 20 5.65 16.47 2.20
CA VAL A 20 6.50 17.66 2.06
C VAL A 20 7.50 17.50 0.92
N ARG A 21 8.14 16.33 0.78
CA ARG A 21 9.01 16.03 -0.38
C ARG A 21 8.26 16.24 -1.70
N TYR A 22 7.00 15.83 -1.73
CA TYR A 22 6.16 16.08 -2.88
C TYR A 22 6.00 17.57 -3.17
N VAL A 23 5.62 18.38 -2.17
CA VAL A 23 5.45 19.83 -2.34
C VAL A 23 6.73 20.47 -2.89
N ILE A 24 7.90 20.05 -2.40
CA ILE A 24 9.20 20.53 -2.88
C ILE A 24 9.50 20.08 -4.32
N ARG A 25 9.28 18.80 -4.65
CA ARG A 25 9.45 18.29 -6.02
C ARG A 25 8.53 19.00 -7.01
N ARG A 26 7.27 19.22 -6.65
CA ARG A 26 6.29 19.96 -7.44
C ARG A 26 6.75 21.40 -7.68
N ALA A 27 7.19 22.11 -6.63
CA ALA A 27 7.70 23.47 -6.75
C ALA A 27 8.87 23.56 -7.75
N ARG A 28 9.81 22.61 -7.70
CA ARG A 28 10.94 22.54 -8.66
C ARG A 28 10.51 22.27 -10.10
N GLN A 29 9.49 21.43 -10.32
CA GLN A 29 8.98 21.15 -11.66
C GLN A 29 8.21 22.34 -12.24
N SER A 30 7.44 23.07 -11.42
CA SER A 30 6.80 24.32 -11.85
C SER A 30 7.79 25.43 -12.15
N SER A 31 8.95 25.45 -11.48
CA SER A 31 10.03 26.42 -11.75
C SER A 31 10.88 26.10 -12.99
N ARG A 32 10.61 24.97 -13.69
CA ARG A 32 11.34 24.53 -14.89
C ARG A 32 10.62 24.89 -16.21
N ALA A 33 9.65 25.81 -16.18
CA ALA A 33 9.08 26.41 -17.39
C ALA A 33 10.14 27.25 -18.14
N PRO A 34 10.05 27.41 -19.48
CA PRO A 34 11.16 27.93 -20.29
C PRO A 34 11.49 29.37 -19.91
N GLU A 35 12.80 29.65 -19.85
CA GLU A 35 13.38 30.95 -19.57
C GLU A 35 12.88 32.02 -20.54
N THR A 36 12.08 32.95 -20.04
CA THR A 36 12.09 34.32 -20.55
C THR A 36 12.12 35.30 -19.37
N SER A 37 13.27 35.96 -19.28
CA SER A 37 13.52 37.29 -18.69
C SER A 37 13.66 37.47 -17.17
N LEU A 38 14.87 37.96 -16.83
CA LEU A 38 15.33 38.76 -15.67
C LEU A 38 15.75 38.02 -14.38
N PRO A 39 16.87 38.45 -13.74
CA PRO A 39 17.35 37.86 -12.49
C PRO A 39 16.56 38.46 -11.32
N ALA A 40 15.72 37.66 -10.69
CA ALA A 40 14.91 38.04 -9.54
C ALA A 40 14.79 36.83 -8.57
N PRO A 41 14.14 36.96 -7.39
CA PRO A 41 14.36 36.15 -6.18
C PRO A 41 14.00 34.65 -6.30
N GLU A 42 13.56 34.17 -7.46
CA GLU A 42 13.31 32.76 -7.75
C GLU A 42 14.56 31.88 -7.61
N ALA A 43 15.75 32.40 -7.91
CA ALA A 43 17.01 31.67 -7.73
C ALA A 43 17.33 31.41 -6.24
N LEU A 44 16.96 32.34 -5.35
CA LEU A 44 17.12 32.20 -3.90
C LEU A 44 16.08 31.24 -3.32
N LEU A 45 14.84 31.27 -3.84
CA LEU A 45 13.80 30.29 -3.49
C LEU A 45 14.17 28.87 -3.94
N GLY A 46 14.78 28.73 -5.11
CA GLY A 46 15.32 27.45 -5.60
C GLY A 46 16.44 26.91 -4.69
N HIS A 47 17.29 27.79 -4.16
CA HIS A 47 18.34 27.43 -3.21
C HIS A 47 17.78 27.04 -1.83
N ALA A 48 16.82 27.81 -1.30
CA ALA A 48 16.14 27.50 -0.04
C ALA A 48 15.35 26.18 -0.12
N ALA A 49 14.68 25.92 -1.25
CA ALA A 49 14.02 24.65 -1.51
C ALA A 49 15.02 23.48 -1.59
N GLY A 50 16.20 23.68 -2.18
CA GLY A 50 17.27 22.68 -2.21
C GLY A 50 17.88 22.38 -0.83
N VAL A 51 18.06 23.41 0.00
CA VAL A 51 18.52 23.25 1.39
C VAL A 51 17.46 22.57 2.25
N MET A 52 16.18 22.90 2.07
CA MET A 52 15.06 22.20 2.72
C MET A 52 14.96 20.75 2.27
N ASP A 53 15.10 20.44 0.98
CA ASP A 53 15.11 19.06 0.47
C ASP A 53 16.27 18.26 1.08
N THR A 54 17.43 18.88 1.22
CA THR A 54 18.61 18.26 1.84
C THR A 54 18.40 18.04 3.34
N ALA A 55 17.81 19.00 4.05
CA ALA A 55 17.49 18.90 5.47
C ALA A 55 16.38 17.88 5.74
N LEU A 56 15.38 17.78 4.87
CA LEU A 56 14.29 16.81 4.96
C LEU A 56 14.73 15.42 4.51
N THR A 57 15.63 15.31 3.54
CA THR A 57 16.31 14.07 3.19
C THR A 57 17.26 13.63 4.30
N ALA A 58 17.90 14.55 5.02
CA ALA A 58 18.67 14.24 6.21
C ALA A 58 17.77 13.84 7.39
N ALA A 59 16.64 14.52 7.60
CA ALA A 59 15.64 14.14 8.59
C ALA A 59 14.97 12.80 8.26
N GLU A 60 14.77 12.49 6.98
CA GLU A 60 14.34 11.18 6.51
C GLU A 60 15.47 10.15 6.66
N ALA A 61 16.72 10.47 6.35
CA ALA A 61 17.85 9.56 6.56
C ALA A 61 18.05 9.25 8.05
N ILE A 62 17.82 10.23 8.92
CA ILE A 62 17.80 10.06 10.39
C ILE A 62 16.56 9.24 10.79
N SER A 63 15.38 9.51 10.21
CA SER A 63 14.15 8.73 10.49
C SER A 63 14.25 7.30 9.96
N ILE A 64 14.84 7.06 8.80
CA ILE A 64 15.13 5.75 8.17
C ILE A 64 16.23 5.05 8.97
N SER A 65 17.26 5.75 9.40
CA SER A 65 18.31 5.23 10.30
C SER A 65 17.75 4.79 11.65
N ILE A 66 16.69 5.46 12.14
CA ILE A 66 16.04 5.14 13.41
C ILE A 66 14.88 4.11 13.24
N ILE A 67 14.23 4.00 12.07
CA ILE A 67 12.95 3.26 11.89
C ILE A 67 13.00 2.19 10.78
N SER A 68 13.94 2.22 9.84
CA SER A 68 13.98 1.29 8.69
C SER A 68 14.99 0.18 8.91
N SER A 69 14.57 -0.85 9.64
CA SER A 69 15.43 -2.00 10.01
C SER A 69 15.78 -2.95 8.86
N GLU A 70 15.18 -2.84 7.67
CA GLU A 70 15.23 -3.92 6.66
C GLU A 70 15.35 -3.43 5.19
N PRO A 71 16.56 -3.02 4.75
CA PRO A 71 16.83 -2.62 3.37
C PRO A 71 16.51 -3.70 2.32
N ALA A 72 16.65 -4.98 2.69
CA ALA A 72 16.42 -6.12 1.80
C ALA A 72 14.96 -6.21 1.29
N LYS A 73 13.98 -5.68 2.04
CA LYS A 73 12.56 -5.69 1.65
C LYS A 73 12.24 -4.72 0.51
N HIS A 74 13.15 -3.82 0.14
CA HIS A 74 12.97 -2.93 -1.00
C HIS A 74 13.16 -3.63 -2.36
N HIS A 75 13.77 -4.82 -2.36
CA HIS A 75 14.16 -5.58 -3.55
C HIS A 75 13.64 -7.02 -3.58
N GLY A 76 13.07 -7.52 -2.47
CA GLY A 76 12.45 -8.86 -2.42
C GLY A 76 11.07 -8.92 -3.07
N ALA A 77 10.63 -10.12 -3.43
CA ALA A 77 9.26 -10.38 -3.86
C ALA A 77 8.28 -9.98 -2.73
N PRO A 78 7.21 -9.22 -3.01
CA PRO A 78 6.29 -8.83 -1.96
C PRO A 78 5.51 -10.04 -1.45
N GLN A 79 5.68 -10.36 -0.16
CA GLN A 79 5.02 -11.49 0.48
C GLN A 79 4.00 -11.02 1.51
N MET A 80 2.79 -11.59 1.42
CA MET A 80 1.75 -11.44 2.42
C MET A 80 1.77 -12.65 3.37
N ARG A 81 1.58 -12.40 4.65
CA ARG A 81 1.45 -13.42 5.70
C ARG A 81 -0.02 -13.73 5.97
N SER A 82 -0.27 -14.77 6.76
CA SER A 82 -1.61 -15.21 7.11
C SER A 82 -2.42 -14.16 7.91
N LEU A 83 -3.74 -14.27 7.86
CA LEU A 83 -4.65 -13.49 8.70
C LEU A 83 -4.35 -13.70 10.19
N SER A 84 -4.01 -14.93 10.59
CA SER A 84 -3.66 -15.26 11.98
C SER A 84 -2.41 -14.51 12.46
N PHE A 85 -1.41 -14.33 11.58
CA PHE A 85 -0.24 -13.52 11.91
C PHE A 85 -0.63 -12.05 12.11
N TYR A 86 -1.34 -11.45 11.16
CA TYR A 86 -1.67 -10.02 11.18
C TYR A 86 -2.64 -9.61 12.29
N PHE A 87 -3.63 -10.45 12.60
CA PHE A 87 -4.72 -10.12 13.51
C PHE A 87 -4.66 -10.91 14.83
N GLY A 88 -3.77 -11.90 14.97
CA GLY A 88 -3.62 -12.72 16.17
C GLY A 88 -2.42 -12.38 17.07
N THR A 89 -1.37 -11.74 16.54
CA THR A 89 -0.10 -11.49 17.28
C THR A 89 -0.01 -10.10 17.92
N GLY A 90 -1.12 -9.37 17.99
CA GLY A 90 -1.20 -8.04 18.61
C GLY A 90 -0.34 -6.99 17.89
N ALA A 91 0.54 -6.31 18.63
CA ALA A 91 1.34 -5.20 18.10
C ALA A 91 2.36 -5.63 17.03
N GLU A 92 2.81 -6.89 17.04
CA GLU A 92 3.69 -7.41 16.00
C GLU A 92 2.93 -7.60 14.68
N GLY A 93 1.75 -8.23 14.74
CA GLY A 93 0.86 -8.43 13.60
C GLY A 93 0.42 -7.12 12.98
N ALA A 94 0.09 -6.11 13.79
CA ALA A 94 -0.26 -4.77 13.31
C ALA A 94 0.91 -4.10 12.55
N ARG A 95 2.13 -4.19 13.08
CA ARG A 95 3.34 -3.66 12.42
C ARG A 95 3.64 -4.43 11.13
N GLY A 96 3.51 -5.74 11.17
CA GLY A 96 3.71 -6.60 10.01
C GLY A 96 2.69 -6.33 8.90
N PHE A 97 1.41 -6.20 9.24
CA PHE A 97 0.35 -5.87 8.30
C PHE A 97 0.64 -4.56 7.57
N ARG A 98 0.97 -3.50 8.32
CA ARG A 98 1.31 -2.21 7.73
C ARG A 98 2.53 -2.28 6.81
N SER A 99 3.59 -2.93 7.26
CA SER A 99 4.84 -3.05 6.49
C SER A 99 4.63 -3.84 5.20
N ASP A 100 3.99 -5.01 5.30
CA ASP A 100 3.80 -5.91 4.16
C ASP A 100 2.83 -5.29 3.15
N MET A 101 1.71 -4.70 3.57
CA MET A 101 0.78 -3.99 2.68
C MET A 101 1.47 -2.84 1.94
N TYR A 102 2.30 -2.06 2.64
CA TYR A 102 3.04 -0.96 2.02
C TYR A 102 4.01 -1.47 0.95
N TYR A 103 4.82 -2.48 1.24
CA TYR A 103 5.77 -3.03 0.27
C TYR A 103 5.08 -3.76 -0.87
N PHE A 104 3.97 -4.45 -0.60
CA PHE A 104 3.15 -5.11 -1.61
C PHE A 104 2.57 -4.12 -2.60
N LEU A 105 1.91 -3.06 -2.13
CA LEU A 105 1.38 -2.03 -3.01
C LEU A 105 2.51 -1.29 -3.72
N LYS A 106 3.64 -1.02 -3.07
CA LYS A 106 4.80 -0.39 -3.73
C LYS A 106 5.33 -1.24 -4.89
N GLY A 107 5.43 -2.55 -4.71
CA GLY A 107 5.80 -3.49 -5.78
C GLY A 107 4.77 -3.50 -6.90
N THR A 108 3.48 -3.49 -6.55
CA THR A 108 2.39 -3.44 -7.52
C THR A 108 2.42 -2.16 -8.34
N MET A 109 2.58 -1.00 -7.71
CA MET A 109 2.64 0.28 -8.43
C MET A 109 3.80 0.30 -9.44
N ARG A 110 4.97 -0.25 -9.08
CA ARG A 110 6.10 -0.42 -10.01
C ARG A 110 5.74 -1.32 -11.21
N ARG A 111 5.05 -2.45 -10.97
CA ARG A 111 4.58 -3.35 -12.06
C ARG A 111 3.70 -2.61 -13.07
N TYR A 112 2.89 -1.67 -12.60
CA TYR A 112 1.98 -0.86 -13.42
C TYR A 112 2.63 0.41 -14.00
N GLY A 113 3.94 0.62 -13.81
CA GLY A 113 4.67 1.80 -14.27
C GLY A 113 4.42 3.07 -13.44
N LEU A 114 3.84 2.93 -12.24
CA LEU A 114 3.41 4.03 -11.36
C LEU A 114 4.42 4.28 -10.24
N GLU A 115 5.70 4.46 -10.58
CA GLU A 115 6.79 4.57 -9.59
C GLU A 115 6.66 5.77 -8.63
N ASN A 116 5.91 6.80 -9.06
CA ASN A 116 5.69 8.04 -8.31
C ASN A 116 4.43 8.02 -7.43
N ALA A 117 3.69 6.91 -7.36
CA ALA A 117 2.52 6.80 -6.50
C ALA A 117 2.91 6.96 -5.01
N LEU A 118 2.21 7.83 -4.28
CA LEU A 118 2.39 7.94 -2.83
C LEU A 118 1.52 6.90 -2.15
N ILE A 119 2.14 6.14 -1.24
CA ILE A 119 1.45 5.15 -0.41
C ILE A 119 1.60 5.60 1.03
N HIS A 120 0.48 5.87 1.71
CA HIS A 120 0.48 6.28 3.11
C HIS A 120 0.40 5.07 4.02
N GLU A 121 1.39 4.91 4.89
CA GLU A 121 1.45 3.76 5.81
C GLU A 121 0.45 3.86 6.96
N ALA A 122 0.09 5.08 7.36
CA ALA A 122 -0.92 5.33 8.39
C ALA A 122 -2.30 4.77 7.99
N ALA A 123 -2.63 4.75 6.70
CA ALA A 123 -3.86 4.17 6.19
C ALA A 123 -4.01 2.70 6.58
N PHE A 124 -2.92 1.91 6.54
CA PHE A 124 -2.97 0.51 6.92
C PHE A 124 -3.20 0.30 8.42
N SER A 125 -2.73 1.21 9.28
CA SER A 125 -3.07 1.18 10.70
C SER A 125 -4.57 1.41 10.93
N VAL A 126 -5.17 2.33 10.16
CA VAL A 126 -6.61 2.61 10.21
C VAL A 126 -7.42 1.40 9.73
N ILE A 127 -7.04 0.80 8.60
CA ILE A 127 -7.66 -0.42 8.05
C ILE A 127 -7.60 -1.55 9.07
N HIS A 128 -6.43 -1.83 9.64
CA HIS A 128 -6.23 -2.88 10.65
C HIS A 128 -7.13 -2.68 11.87
N GLY A 129 -7.18 -1.45 12.40
CA GLY A 129 -8.02 -1.11 13.54
C GLY A 129 -9.53 -1.16 13.24
N ARG A 130 -9.98 -0.87 12.00
CA ARG A 130 -11.39 -1.04 11.61
C ARG A 130 -11.76 -2.51 11.49
N LEU A 131 -10.90 -3.32 10.90
CA LEU A 131 -11.09 -4.76 10.77
C LEU A 131 -11.20 -5.45 12.12
N LEU A 132 -10.31 -5.13 13.07
CA LEU A 132 -10.42 -5.67 14.43
C LEU A 132 -11.71 -5.23 15.13
N ARG A 133 -12.17 -4.00 14.93
CA ARG A 133 -13.40 -3.52 15.60
C ARG A 133 -14.69 -4.12 15.01
N LYS A 134 -14.76 -4.27 13.69
CA LYS A 134 -15.99 -4.69 12.98
C LYS A 134 -16.04 -6.19 12.68
N HIS A 135 -14.88 -6.83 12.55
CA HIS A 135 -14.75 -8.16 11.96
C HIS A 135 -13.82 -9.09 12.79
N ALA A 136 -13.57 -8.82 14.08
CA ALA A 136 -12.68 -9.65 14.91
C ALA A 136 -13.01 -11.15 14.87
N GLU A 137 -14.29 -11.52 15.04
CA GLU A 137 -14.71 -12.92 15.03
C GLU A 137 -14.49 -13.57 13.66
N LEU A 138 -14.74 -12.80 12.59
CA LEU A 138 -14.52 -13.25 11.22
C LEU A 138 -13.03 -13.51 10.93
N LEU A 139 -12.14 -12.65 11.42
CA LEU A 139 -10.69 -12.75 11.21
C LEU A 139 -10.04 -13.92 11.96
N ARG A 140 -10.72 -14.49 12.96
CA ARG A 140 -10.26 -15.63 13.75
C ARG A 140 -10.78 -16.97 13.22
N ASP A 141 -11.80 -16.95 12.37
CA ASP A 141 -12.47 -18.14 11.86
C ASP A 141 -11.80 -18.64 10.56
N PRO A 142 -11.06 -19.76 10.60
CA PRO A 142 -10.37 -20.29 9.42
C PRO A 142 -11.33 -20.78 8.33
N LEU A 143 -12.60 -21.01 8.65
CA LEU A 143 -13.60 -21.42 7.66
C LEU A 143 -14.17 -20.23 6.88
N LYS A 144 -13.92 -19.00 7.33
CA LYS A 144 -14.47 -17.77 6.75
C LYS A 144 -13.41 -16.88 6.13
N VAL A 145 -12.27 -17.45 5.71
CA VAL A 145 -11.17 -16.70 5.10
C VAL A 145 -11.67 -15.85 3.92
N ALA A 146 -12.42 -16.41 2.98
CA ALA A 146 -12.92 -15.65 1.83
C ALA A 146 -13.78 -14.44 2.23
N GLN A 147 -14.63 -14.58 3.24
CA GLN A 147 -15.44 -13.50 3.78
C GLN A 147 -14.55 -12.45 4.50
N ALA A 148 -13.53 -12.88 5.23
CA ALA A 148 -12.54 -12.01 5.87
C ALA A 148 -11.75 -11.19 4.83
N LEU A 149 -11.37 -11.81 3.71
CA LEU A 149 -10.69 -11.13 2.60
C LEU A 149 -11.59 -10.11 1.90
N ALA A 150 -12.87 -10.44 1.69
CA ALA A 150 -13.84 -9.49 1.14
C ALA A 150 -13.97 -8.25 2.04
N ALA A 151 -14.04 -8.43 3.35
CA ALA A 151 -14.06 -7.33 4.31
C ALA A 151 -12.77 -6.50 4.30
N LEU A 152 -11.59 -7.16 4.29
CA LEU A 152 -10.29 -6.49 4.18
C LEU A 152 -10.19 -5.66 2.90
N TYR A 153 -10.58 -6.23 1.77
CA TYR A 153 -10.55 -5.55 0.48
C TYR A 153 -11.44 -4.29 0.47
N LEU A 154 -12.67 -4.40 0.96
CA LEU A 154 -13.60 -3.26 1.04
C LEU A 154 -13.12 -2.16 1.99
N GLU A 155 -12.60 -2.51 3.18
CA GLU A 155 -12.04 -1.54 4.12
C GLU A 155 -10.78 -0.86 3.55
N ALA A 156 -9.95 -1.59 2.80
CA ALA A 156 -8.77 -1.04 2.15
C ALA A 156 -9.13 -0.07 1.02
N LEU A 157 -10.09 -0.43 0.17
CA LEU A 157 -10.61 0.47 -0.87
C LEU A 157 -11.24 1.74 -0.30
N ALA A 158 -11.96 1.62 0.82
CA ALA A 158 -12.58 2.76 1.48
C ALA A 158 -11.54 3.74 2.04
N GLU A 159 -10.38 3.25 2.48
CA GLU A 159 -9.32 4.09 3.05
C GLU A 159 -8.45 4.79 2.01
N LYS A 160 -8.40 4.27 0.77
CA LYS A 160 -7.60 4.84 -0.35
C LYS A 160 -6.14 5.08 0.06
N PRO A 161 -5.38 4.01 0.37
CA PRO A 161 -4.00 4.12 0.86
C PRO A 161 -3.04 4.65 -0.20
N VAL A 162 -3.41 4.58 -1.49
CA VAL A 162 -2.63 5.09 -2.61
C VAL A 162 -3.19 6.45 -3.01
N ARG A 163 -2.31 7.45 -3.14
CA ARG A 163 -2.66 8.78 -3.62
C ARG A 163 -1.84 9.16 -4.83
N LEU A 164 -2.52 9.73 -5.81
CA LEU A 164 -1.86 10.34 -6.95
C LEU A 164 -1.20 11.65 -6.59
N MET A 165 -0.06 11.86 -7.23
CA MET A 165 0.58 13.16 -7.34
C MET A 165 0.04 13.85 -8.61
N PRO A 166 -0.75 14.94 -8.49
CA PRO A 166 -1.37 15.62 -9.63
C PRO A 166 -0.39 16.42 -10.53
N SER A 167 0.87 15.99 -10.66
CA SER A 167 1.93 16.78 -11.34
C SER A 167 2.52 16.13 -12.59
N GLU A 168 2.13 14.91 -12.95
CA GLU A 168 2.55 14.30 -14.21
C GLU A 168 1.38 14.26 -15.17
N ALA A 169 1.46 15.03 -16.27
CA ALA A 169 0.51 15.05 -17.38
C ALA A 169 0.36 13.68 -18.10
N SER A 170 1.01 12.63 -17.57
CA SER A 170 1.06 11.26 -18.11
C SER A 170 0.47 10.20 -17.18
N CYS A 171 -0.02 10.54 -15.99
CA CYS A 171 -0.61 9.53 -15.11
C CYS A 171 -2.03 9.21 -15.56
N ASP A 172 -2.20 8.09 -16.27
CA ASP A 172 -3.51 7.55 -16.64
C ASP A 172 -4.33 7.18 -15.37
N PRO A 173 -5.43 7.90 -15.08
CA PRO A 173 -6.28 7.63 -13.92
C PRO A 173 -6.89 6.22 -13.95
N GLU A 174 -7.15 5.67 -15.13
CA GLU A 174 -7.68 4.32 -15.28
C GLU A 174 -6.63 3.27 -14.93
N ASN A 175 -5.39 3.46 -15.39
CA ASN A 175 -4.28 2.58 -15.03
C ASN A 175 -4.00 2.58 -13.53
N LEU A 176 -4.07 3.73 -12.85
CA LEU A 176 -3.97 3.77 -11.39
C LEU A 176 -5.12 2.99 -10.75
N ARG A 177 -6.36 3.30 -11.15
CA ARG A 177 -7.54 2.64 -10.58
C ARG A 177 -7.40 1.13 -10.72
N LYS A 178 -6.94 0.65 -11.87
CA LYS A 178 -6.64 -0.76 -12.12
C LYS A 178 -5.56 -1.29 -11.19
N ALA A 179 -4.43 -0.58 -11.07
CA ALA A 179 -3.33 -0.96 -10.18
C ALA A 179 -3.76 -1.03 -8.70
N GLU A 180 -4.60 -0.11 -8.24
CA GLU A 180 -5.12 -0.09 -6.87
C GLU A 180 -6.11 -1.24 -6.62
N VAL A 181 -7.10 -1.41 -7.50
CA VAL A 181 -8.10 -2.49 -7.41
C VAL A 181 -7.42 -3.87 -7.45
N VAL A 182 -6.57 -4.10 -8.45
CA VAL A 182 -5.89 -5.39 -8.62
C VAL A 182 -4.86 -5.60 -7.50
N GLY A 183 -4.09 -4.56 -7.14
CA GLY A 183 -3.07 -4.64 -6.10
C GLY A 183 -3.64 -4.96 -4.72
N LEU A 184 -4.73 -4.30 -4.33
CA LEU A 184 -5.40 -4.59 -3.08
C LEU A 184 -6.04 -5.98 -3.09
N ALA A 185 -6.67 -6.39 -4.19
CA ALA A 185 -7.23 -7.72 -4.32
C ALA A 185 -6.14 -8.80 -4.26
N ALA A 186 -4.99 -8.56 -4.88
CA ALA A 186 -3.83 -9.45 -4.87
C ALA A 186 -3.22 -9.57 -3.47
N ALA A 187 -3.10 -8.48 -2.73
CA ALA A 187 -2.64 -8.50 -1.34
C ALA A 187 -3.60 -9.32 -0.46
N CYS A 188 -4.91 -9.14 -0.63
CA CYS A 188 -5.92 -9.93 0.08
C CYS A 188 -5.81 -11.41 -0.29
N LEU A 189 -5.75 -11.74 -1.58
CA LEU A 189 -5.69 -13.13 -2.04
C LEU A 189 -4.42 -13.83 -1.59
N ALA A 190 -3.26 -13.18 -1.67
CA ALA A 190 -2.00 -13.71 -1.15
C ALA A 190 -2.06 -13.97 0.36
N CYS A 191 -2.67 -13.07 1.14
CA CYS A 191 -2.94 -13.28 2.57
C CYS A 191 -3.88 -14.48 2.80
N GLY A 192 -4.89 -14.65 1.94
CA GLY A 192 -5.79 -15.80 1.92
C GLY A 192 -5.09 -17.13 1.69
N LEU A 193 -4.26 -17.20 0.66
CA LEU A 193 -3.46 -18.39 0.32
C LEU A 193 -2.50 -18.72 1.46
N ALA A 194 -1.81 -17.72 2.03
CA ALA A 194 -0.95 -17.91 3.21
C ALA A 194 -1.71 -18.39 4.45
N THR A 195 -3.04 -18.21 4.49
CA THR A 195 -3.89 -18.68 5.58
C THR A 195 -4.40 -20.10 5.34
N VAL A 196 -4.81 -20.44 4.11
CA VAL A 196 -5.49 -21.72 3.79
C VAL A 196 -4.51 -22.79 3.31
N LYS A 197 -3.46 -22.39 2.58
CA LYS A 197 -2.51 -23.27 1.88
C LYS A 197 -1.04 -22.91 2.19
N PRO A 198 -0.63 -22.81 3.46
CA PRO A 198 0.73 -22.38 3.79
C PRO A 198 1.82 -23.35 3.30
N ALA A 199 1.50 -24.64 3.16
CA ALA A 199 2.44 -25.64 2.64
C ALA A 199 2.69 -25.49 1.14
N ASP A 200 1.64 -25.21 0.36
CA ASP A 200 1.74 -25.06 -1.10
C ASP A 200 2.58 -23.84 -1.49
N LEU A 201 2.56 -22.79 -0.64
CA LEU A 201 3.36 -21.58 -0.81
C LEU A 201 4.84 -21.71 -0.38
N ALA A 202 5.23 -22.81 0.26
CA ALA A 202 6.62 -22.99 0.69
C ALA A 202 7.58 -23.18 -0.51
N ASP A 203 7.07 -23.80 -1.59
CA ASP A 203 7.87 -24.23 -2.74
C ASP A 203 7.53 -23.48 -4.04
N ILE A 204 6.44 -22.69 -4.06
CA ILE A 204 5.93 -22.00 -5.26
C ILE A 204 5.62 -20.54 -4.92
N ASP A 205 6.08 -19.61 -5.75
CA ASP A 205 5.63 -18.21 -5.71
C ASP A 205 4.34 -18.05 -6.55
N PRO A 206 3.15 -17.86 -5.93
CA PRO A 206 1.88 -17.77 -6.63
C PRO A 206 1.64 -16.40 -7.25
N LEU A 207 2.51 -15.41 -7.02
CA LEU A 207 2.18 -14.00 -7.19
C LEU A 207 1.83 -13.64 -8.64
N GLU A 208 2.57 -14.16 -9.62
CA GLU A 208 2.24 -13.94 -11.04
C GLU A 208 0.90 -14.55 -11.43
N SER A 209 0.61 -15.76 -10.95
CA SER A 209 -0.68 -16.43 -11.16
C SER A 209 -1.82 -15.64 -10.53
N VAL A 210 -1.63 -15.12 -9.32
CA VAL A 210 -2.57 -14.24 -8.60
C VAL A 210 -2.88 -12.99 -9.42
N PHE A 211 -1.85 -12.28 -9.91
CA PHE A 211 -2.05 -11.09 -10.74
C PHE A 211 -2.80 -11.43 -12.03
N MET A 212 -2.40 -12.49 -12.73
CA MET A 212 -3.02 -12.91 -13.99
C MET A 212 -4.52 -13.22 -13.83
N VAL A 213 -4.90 -13.98 -12.78
CA VAL A 213 -6.32 -14.35 -12.58
C VAL A 213 -7.18 -13.18 -12.13
N LEU A 214 -6.62 -12.22 -11.39
CA LEU A 214 -7.31 -11.01 -10.95
C LEU A 214 -7.46 -10.01 -12.09
N GLU A 215 -6.44 -9.81 -12.91
CA GLU A 215 -6.51 -8.96 -14.11
C GLU A 215 -7.55 -9.48 -15.09
N ALA A 216 -7.63 -10.79 -15.31
CA ALA A 216 -8.66 -11.42 -16.14
C ALA A 216 -10.10 -11.24 -15.58
N ARG A 217 -10.23 -10.85 -14.31
CA ARG A 217 -11.51 -10.65 -13.61
C ARG A 217 -11.69 -9.20 -13.14
N TYR A 218 -10.93 -8.27 -13.70
CA TYR A 218 -10.92 -6.86 -13.31
C TYR A 218 -12.33 -6.26 -13.29
N GLU A 219 -13.11 -6.44 -14.35
CA GLU A 219 -14.49 -5.92 -14.44
C GLU A 219 -15.39 -6.42 -13.30
N ARG A 220 -15.23 -7.69 -12.91
CA ARG A 220 -16.01 -8.27 -11.79
C ARG A 220 -15.58 -7.72 -10.45
N LEU A 221 -14.28 -7.43 -10.27
CA LEU A 221 -13.76 -6.78 -9.07
C LEU A 221 -14.27 -5.35 -8.95
N VAL A 222 -14.30 -4.61 -10.06
CA VAL A 222 -14.81 -3.23 -10.10
C VAL A 222 -16.30 -3.20 -9.81
N ASP A 223 -17.12 -4.01 -10.50
CA ASP A 223 -18.57 -4.10 -10.26
C ASP A 223 -18.88 -4.40 -8.78
N ALA A 224 -18.21 -5.41 -8.21
CA ALA A 224 -18.45 -5.80 -6.82
C ALA A 224 -17.94 -4.75 -5.82
N ALA A 225 -16.88 -4.01 -6.15
CA ALA A 225 -16.37 -2.92 -5.32
C ALA A 225 -17.31 -1.69 -5.35
N GLU A 226 -17.79 -1.28 -6.53
CA GLU A 226 -18.69 -0.14 -6.71
C GLU A 226 -20.06 -0.39 -6.06
N THR A 227 -20.56 -1.62 -6.15
CA THR A 227 -21.82 -2.02 -5.53
C THR A 227 -21.68 -2.36 -4.04
N HIS A 228 -20.46 -2.34 -3.49
CA HIS A 228 -20.14 -2.81 -2.14
C HIS A 228 -20.70 -4.21 -1.83
N ASP A 229 -20.75 -5.09 -2.83
CA ASP A 229 -21.33 -6.43 -2.72
C ASP A 229 -20.30 -7.40 -2.14
N ALA A 230 -20.27 -7.47 -0.80
CA ALA A 230 -19.38 -8.36 -0.06
C ALA A 230 -19.57 -9.84 -0.44
N LYS A 231 -20.78 -10.27 -0.82
CA LYS A 231 -21.05 -11.68 -1.16
C LYS A 231 -20.47 -12.05 -2.52
N LYS A 232 -20.54 -11.16 -3.51
CA LYS A 232 -19.87 -11.35 -4.80
C LYS A 232 -18.35 -11.45 -4.62
N LEU A 233 -17.76 -10.57 -3.81
CA LEU A 233 -16.33 -10.59 -3.50
C LEU A 233 -15.93 -11.88 -2.75
N GLU A 234 -16.70 -12.29 -1.75
CA GLU A 234 -16.50 -13.53 -1.02
C GLU A 234 -16.51 -14.74 -1.97
N THR A 235 -17.51 -14.84 -2.83
CA THR A 235 -17.63 -15.94 -3.81
C THR A 235 -16.43 -15.95 -4.76
N LEU A 236 -16.00 -14.78 -5.22
CA LEU A 236 -14.84 -14.62 -6.08
C LEU A 236 -13.57 -15.09 -5.37
N PHE A 237 -13.29 -14.61 -4.16
CA PHE A 237 -12.11 -15.00 -3.39
C PHE A 237 -12.13 -16.49 -3.03
N ALA A 238 -13.26 -17.04 -2.61
CA ALA A 238 -13.41 -18.48 -2.33
C ALA A 238 -13.07 -19.32 -3.56
N THR A 239 -13.58 -18.93 -4.74
CA THR A 239 -13.29 -19.60 -6.00
C THR A 239 -11.79 -19.53 -6.32
N LEU A 240 -11.16 -18.37 -6.18
CA LEU A 240 -9.75 -18.21 -6.51
C LEU A 240 -8.84 -18.97 -5.54
N ILE A 241 -9.11 -18.94 -4.24
CA ILE A 241 -8.37 -19.71 -3.23
C ILE A 241 -8.41 -21.21 -3.55
N ALA A 242 -9.55 -21.73 -3.99
CA ALA A 242 -9.70 -23.14 -4.32
C ALA A 242 -8.80 -23.58 -5.50
N HIS A 243 -8.61 -22.71 -6.50
CA HIS A 243 -7.96 -23.07 -7.77
C HIS A 243 -6.51 -22.62 -7.91
N LEU A 244 -6.08 -21.62 -7.12
CA LEU A 244 -4.67 -21.21 -7.10
C LEU A 244 -3.84 -22.22 -6.29
N PRO A 245 -2.55 -22.40 -6.63
CA PRO A 245 -1.62 -23.22 -5.86
C PRO A 245 -1.55 -22.71 -4.42
#